data_AF-A0A3D6EQ06-F1
#
_entry.id   AF-A0A3D6EQ06-F1
#
_cell.length_a   1.000
_cell.length_b   1.000
_cell.length_c   1.000
_cell.angle_alpha   90.00
_cell.angle_beta   90.00
_cell.angle_gamma   90.00
#
_symmetry.space_group_name_H-M   'P 1'
#
loop_
_entity.id
_entity.type
_entity.pdbx_description
1 polymer ?
#
loop_
_entity_poly.entity_id
_entity_poly.type
_entity_poly.pdbx_seq_one_letter_code
_entity_poly.pdbx_strand_id
1 'polypeptide(L)'
;MGLVIRQSIYTTAISYAGAVIGYINLLYLFPKFLEPEQVGLLRTIQDAAILLAPFATFGLAQSIFRFHPQIVKDKATEAGFISLITLLALGGFAIFFIAFKLFETSILSYFEANAKEIIQYASVVLWLTLILLITSLLEAYSRSLLKMIFPNLLREVVVRLLLAILVIGYFQGYITYTQFIVSTIFAYLFCLVLLLAYLSFLKKISFTLNLSSL
;
A
#
# COMPACT_ATOMS: atom_id res chain seq x y z
N MET A 1 -14.40 0.99 -26.80
CA MET A 1 -12.99 0.56 -26.73
C MET A 1 -12.00 1.70 -26.43
N GLY A 2 -12.22 2.95 -26.88
CA GLY A 2 -11.25 4.05 -26.67
C GLY A 2 -10.99 4.50 -25.22
N LEU A 3 -11.95 4.33 -24.30
CA LEU A 3 -11.78 4.74 -22.90
C LEU A 3 -10.75 3.87 -22.15
N VAL A 4 -10.71 2.57 -22.44
CA VAL A 4 -9.74 1.63 -21.85
C VAL A 4 -8.33 1.93 -22.38
N ILE A 5 -8.18 2.17 -23.68
CA ILE A 5 -6.89 2.51 -24.30
C ILE A 5 -6.32 3.79 -23.71
N ARG A 6 -7.13 4.86 -23.59
CA ARG A 6 -6.68 6.12 -22.97
C ARG A 6 -6.21 5.88 -21.54
N GLN A 7 -6.95 5.11 -20.75
CA GLN A 7 -6.53 4.79 -19.38
C GLN A 7 -5.22 4.04 -19.32
N SER A 8 -5.04 3.00 -20.13
CA SER A 8 -3.78 2.26 -20.20
C SER A 8 -2.59 3.17 -20.54
N ILE A 9 -2.73 4.08 -21.51
CA ILE A 9 -1.68 5.03 -21.88
C ILE A 9 -1.32 5.94 -20.71
N TYR A 10 -2.31 6.52 -20.03
CA TYR A 10 -2.05 7.38 -18.86
C TYR A 10 -1.41 6.59 -17.72
N THR A 11 -1.89 5.38 -17.44
CA THR A 11 -1.33 4.50 -16.42
C THR A 11 0.12 4.14 -16.73
N THR A 12 0.45 3.81 -17.97
CA THR A 12 1.83 3.54 -18.42
C THR A 12 2.71 4.78 -18.27
N ALA A 13 2.25 5.95 -18.71
CA ALA A 13 3.00 7.19 -18.58
C ALA A 13 3.32 7.52 -17.10
N ILE A 14 2.34 7.33 -16.21
CA ILE A 14 2.52 7.47 -14.77
C ILE A 14 3.56 6.49 -14.25
N SER A 15 3.50 5.22 -14.68
CA SER A 15 4.45 4.22 -14.21
C SER A 15 5.88 4.51 -14.66
N TYR A 16 6.08 4.99 -15.89
CA TYR A 16 7.39 5.45 -16.35
C TYR A 16 7.89 6.67 -15.56
N ALA A 17 7.03 7.66 -15.33
CA ALA A 17 7.40 8.83 -14.52
C ALA A 17 7.76 8.43 -13.09
N GLY A 18 6.97 7.55 -12.48
CA GLY A 18 7.25 6.98 -11.17
C GLY A 18 8.59 6.26 -11.15
N ALA A 19 8.86 5.39 -12.13
CA ALA A 19 10.13 4.67 -12.30
C ALA A 19 11.33 5.63 -12.31
N VAL A 20 11.27 6.71 -13.08
CA VAL A 20 12.33 7.74 -13.13
C VAL A 20 12.52 8.41 -11.78
N ILE A 21 11.44 8.83 -11.10
CA ILE A 21 11.52 9.44 -9.77
C ILE A 21 12.13 8.47 -8.75
N GLY A 22 11.74 7.20 -8.79
CA GLY A 22 12.29 6.17 -7.91
C GLY A 22 13.76 5.90 -8.16
N TYR A 23 14.18 5.91 -9.43
CA TYR A 23 15.58 5.78 -9.82
C TYR A 23 16.42 6.94 -9.26
N ILE A 24 15.94 8.18 -9.41
CA ILE A 24 16.59 9.37 -8.85
C ILE A 24 16.69 9.27 -7.33
N ASN A 25 15.60 8.84 -6.67
CA ASN A 25 15.61 8.66 -5.22
C ASN A 25 16.64 7.61 -4.78
N LEU A 26 16.66 6.45 -5.44
CA LEU A 26 17.49 5.32 -5.02
C LEU A 26 18.98 5.53 -5.31
N LEU A 27 19.33 6.10 -6.46
CA LEU A 27 20.74 6.20 -6.89
C LEU A 27 21.39 7.54 -6.57
N TYR A 28 20.60 8.60 -6.41
CA TYR A 28 21.15 9.92 -6.16
C TYR A 28 20.75 10.45 -4.79
N LEU A 29 19.45 10.48 -4.47
CA LEU A 29 18.96 11.11 -3.25
C LEU A 29 19.39 10.33 -1.99
N PHE A 30 19.07 9.03 -1.94
CA PHE A 30 19.32 8.18 -0.77
C PHE A 30 20.82 8.07 -0.43
N PRO A 31 21.72 7.65 -1.35
CA PRO A 31 23.14 7.50 -1.02
C PRO A 31 23.86 8.83 -0.75
N LYS A 32 23.30 9.96 -1.17
CA LYS A 32 23.87 11.29 -0.89
C LYS A 32 23.54 11.79 0.51
N PHE A 33 22.38 11.40 1.05
CA PHE A 33 21.85 11.94 2.30
C PHE A 33 21.75 10.93 3.45
N LEU A 34 21.84 9.63 3.16
CA LEU A 34 21.77 8.54 4.12
C LEU A 34 23.02 7.68 4.00
N GLU A 35 23.44 7.09 5.11
CA GLU A 35 24.54 6.12 5.10
C GLU A 35 24.13 4.82 4.38
N PRO A 36 25.07 4.08 3.76
CA PRO A 36 24.75 2.86 3.02
C PRO A 36 23.96 1.83 3.84
N GLU A 37 24.27 1.71 5.13
CA GLU A 37 23.59 0.82 6.07
C GLU A 37 22.14 1.24 6.30
N GLN A 38 21.90 2.54 6.46
CA GLN A 38 20.57 3.14 6.63
C GLN A 38 19.70 2.98 5.38
N VAL A 39 20.28 3.13 4.19
CA VAL A 39 19.59 2.88 2.91
C VAL A 39 19.25 1.40 2.77
N GLY A 40 20.19 0.51 3.12
CA GLY A 40 19.98 -0.94 3.12
C GLY A 40 18.84 -1.36 4.04
N LEU A 41 18.80 -0.83 5.26
CA LEU A 41 17.76 -1.14 6.23
C LEU A 41 16.38 -0.60 5.80
N LEU A 42 16.29 0.65 5.34
CA LEU A 42 15.07 1.22 4.80
C LEU A 42 14.49 0.36 3.66
N ARG A 43 15.37 -0.06 2.74
CA ARG A 43 14.99 -0.90 1.61
C ARG A 43 14.51 -2.27 2.06
N THR A 44 15.23 -2.89 2.99
CA THR A 44 14.86 -4.22 3.53
C THR A 44 13.49 -4.17 4.21
N ILE A 45 13.18 -3.11 4.96
CA ILE A 45 11.86 -2.90 5.59
C ILE A 45 10.76 -2.79 4.53
N GLN A 46 10.98 -1.99 3.48
CA GLN A 46 10.00 -1.81 2.40
C GLN A 46 9.80 -3.09 1.59
N ASP A 47 10.89 -3.76 1.19
CA ASP A 47 10.84 -4.99 0.42
C ASP A 47 10.17 -6.11 1.22
N ALA A 48 10.44 -6.23 2.53
CA ALA A 48 9.75 -7.16 3.41
C ALA A 48 8.23 -6.90 3.47
N ALA A 49 7.81 -5.64 3.62
CA ALA A 49 6.40 -5.28 3.65
C ALA A 49 5.69 -5.57 2.31
N ILE A 50 6.36 -5.29 1.18
CA ILE A 50 5.86 -5.59 -0.17
C ILE A 50 5.72 -7.10 -0.37
N LEU A 51 6.68 -7.90 0.12
CA LEU A 51 6.62 -9.35 0.03
C LEU A 51 5.51 -9.96 0.88
N LEU A 52 5.26 -9.41 2.07
CA LEU A 52 4.23 -9.91 3.00
C LEU A 52 2.80 -9.50 2.60
N ALA A 53 2.62 -8.34 1.96
CA ALA A 53 1.29 -7.81 1.65
C ALA A 53 0.41 -8.74 0.80
N PRO A 54 0.90 -9.41 -0.27
CA PRO A 54 0.12 -10.39 -1.03
C PRO A 54 -0.37 -11.57 -0.19
N PHE A 55 0.45 -12.09 0.73
CA PHE A 55 0.05 -13.15 1.65
C PHE A 55 -1.08 -12.68 2.57
N ALA A 56 -0.98 -11.44 3.06
CA ALA A 56 -1.99 -10.83 3.91
C ALA A 56 -3.33 -10.62 3.19
N THR A 57 -3.30 -10.34 1.87
CA THR A 57 -4.52 -10.23 1.08
C THR A 57 -5.16 -11.59 0.77
N PHE A 58 -4.49 -12.73 0.98
CA PHE A 58 -4.99 -14.07 0.64
C PHE A 58 -5.58 -14.19 -0.78
N GLY A 59 -5.08 -13.41 -1.74
CA GLY A 59 -5.60 -13.40 -3.11
C GLY A 59 -6.99 -12.75 -3.27
N LEU A 60 -7.55 -12.15 -2.21
CA LEU A 60 -8.85 -11.47 -2.22
C LEU A 60 -8.91 -10.37 -3.30
N ALA A 61 -7.79 -9.70 -3.57
CA ALA A 61 -7.69 -8.69 -4.63
C ALA A 61 -8.13 -9.23 -6.02
N GLN A 62 -7.82 -10.50 -6.33
CA GLN A 62 -8.23 -11.12 -7.60
C GLN A 62 -9.69 -11.57 -7.59
N SER A 63 -10.18 -12.04 -6.44
CA SER A 63 -11.60 -12.37 -6.25
C SER A 63 -12.48 -11.14 -6.46
N ILE A 64 -12.08 -9.98 -5.96
CA ILE A 64 -12.79 -8.71 -6.16
C ILE A 64 -12.97 -8.42 -7.65
N PHE A 65 -11.88 -8.50 -8.42
CA PHE A 65 -11.92 -8.22 -9.85
C PHE A 65 -12.83 -9.18 -10.63
N ARG A 66 -12.82 -10.47 -10.25
CA ARG A 66 -13.61 -11.51 -10.94
C ARG A 66 -15.09 -11.47 -10.58
N PHE A 67 -15.44 -11.25 -9.31
CA PHE A 67 -16.82 -11.30 -8.83
C PHE A 67 -17.56 -9.96 -8.95
N HIS A 68 -16.85 -8.83 -9.06
CA HIS A 68 -17.46 -7.51 -9.26
C HIS A 68 -18.45 -7.46 -10.45
N PRO A 69 -18.09 -7.84 -11.69
CA PRO A 69 -19.02 -7.79 -12.82
C PRO A 69 -20.18 -8.80 -12.73
N GLN A 70 -20.07 -9.84 -11.89
CA GLN A 70 -21.13 -10.83 -11.71
C GLN A 70 -22.16 -10.42 -10.65
N ILE A 71 -21.70 -9.69 -9.62
CA ILE A 71 -22.51 -9.31 -8.45
C ILE A 71 -23.09 -7.89 -8.60
N VAL A 72 -22.34 -6.96 -9.19
CA VAL A 72 -22.76 -5.56 -9.31
C VAL A 72 -23.57 -5.36 -10.59
N LYS A 73 -24.90 -5.51 -10.46
CA LYS A 73 -25.88 -5.20 -11.53
C LYS A 73 -26.62 -3.88 -11.30
N ASP A 74 -26.72 -3.43 -10.04
CA ASP A 74 -27.45 -2.23 -9.61
C ASP A 74 -26.69 -1.47 -8.50
N LYS A 75 -27.06 -0.21 -8.24
CA LYS A 75 -26.44 0.62 -7.19
C LYS A 75 -26.55 0.03 -5.78
N ALA A 76 -27.63 -0.71 -5.49
CA ALA A 76 -27.82 -1.37 -4.20
C ALA A 76 -26.86 -2.56 -4.00
N THR A 77 -26.56 -3.30 -5.06
CA THR A 77 -25.57 -4.39 -5.04
C THR A 77 -24.13 -3.87 -5.04
N GLU A 78 -23.86 -2.69 -5.60
CA GLU A 78 -22.55 -2.00 -5.50
C GLU A 78 -22.19 -1.67 -4.03
N ALA A 79 -23.16 -1.15 -3.28
CA ALA A 79 -23.01 -0.80 -1.87
C ALA A 79 -22.73 -2.02 -0.97
N GLY A 80 -23.46 -3.12 -1.19
CA GLY A 80 -23.25 -4.40 -0.50
C GLY A 80 -21.91 -5.04 -0.87
N PHE A 81 -21.44 -4.88 -2.11
CA PHE A 81 -20.15 -5.41 -2.53
C PHE A 81 -18.98 -4.70 -1.84
N ILE A 82 -19.06 -3.39 -1.63
CA ILE A 82 -18.02 -2.60 -0.94
C ILE A 82 -17.96 -2.93 0.55
N SER A 83 -19.10 -3.11 1.21
CA SER A 83 -19.12 -3.53 2.60
C SER A 83 -18.52 -4.94 2.77
N LEU A 84 -18.81 -5.84 1.84
CA LEU A 84 -18.23 -7.19 1.79
C LEU A 84 -16.71 -7.15 1.54
N ILE A 85 -16.23 -6.32 0.62
CA ILE A 85 -14.78 -6.09 0.40
C ILE A 85 -14.11 -5.57 1.66
N THR A 86 -14.73 -4.59 2.32
CA THR A 86 -14.17 -3.98 3.53
C THR A 86 -14.13 -4.99 4.68
N LEU A 87 -15.17 -5.82 4.83
CA LEU A 87 -15.21 -6.90 5.80
C LEU A 87 -14.14 -7.96 5.52
N LEU A 88 -13.96 -8.34 4.24
CA LEU A 88 -12.90 -9.26 3.81
C LEU A 88 -11.50 -8.66 4.02
N ALA A 89 -11.33 -7.35 3.83
CA ALA A 89 -10.09 -6.63 4.13
C ALA A 89 -9.75 -6.70 5.62
N LEU A 90 -10.73 -6.42 6.48
CA LEU A 90 -10.58 -6.49 7.93
C LEU A 90 -10.33 -7.93 8.40
N GLY A 91 -11.03 -8.90 7.82
CA GLY A 91 -10.82 -10.33 8.10
C GLY A 91 -9.43 -10.83 7.67
N GLY A 92 -9.01 -10.49 6.45
CA GLY A 92 -7.67 -10.81 5.94
C GLY A 92 -6.57 -10.17 6.79
N PHE A 93 -6.77 -8.92 7.20
CA PHE A 93 -5.87 -8.25 8.14
C PHE A 93 -5.81 -8.93 9.51
N ALA A 94 -6.96 -9.32 10.09
CA ALA A 94 -6.99 -10.01 11.38
C ALA A 94 -6.25 -11.36 11.33
N ILE A 95 -6.46 -12.15 10.26
CA ILE A 95 -5.75 -13.42 10.05
C ILE A 95 -4.25 -13.17 9.91
N PHE A 96 -3.86 -12.16 9.11
CA PHE A 96 -2.46 -11.80 8.95
C PHE A 96 -1.81 -11.33 10.25
N PHE A 97 -2.52 -10.52 11.06
CA PHE A 97 -2.04 -10.05 12.36
C PHE A 97 -1.77 -11.22 13.31
N ILE A 98 -2.69 -12.19 13.38
CA ILE A 98 -2.54 -13.41 14.18
C ILE A 98 -1.35 -14.23 13.69
N ALA A 99 -1.25 -14.45 12.37
CA ALA A 99 -0.13 -15.18 11.78
C ALA A 99 1.21 -14.48 12.05
N PHE A 100 1.28 -13.16 11.86
CA PHE A 100 2.50 -12.40 12.13
C PHE A 100 2.91 -12.51 13.59
N LYS A 101 1.97 -12.37 14.54
CA LYS A 101 2.26 -12.54 15.98
C LYS A 101 2.73 -13.96 16.33
N LEU A 102 2.24 -14.98 15.63
CA LEU A 102 2.68 -16.37 15.85
C LEU A 102 4.10 -16.63 15.32
N PHE A 103 4.43 -16.04 14.17
CA PHE A 103 5.72 -16.21 13.51
C PHE A 103 6.76 -15.16 13.92
N GLU A 104 6.38 -14.11 14.66
CA GLU A 104 7.26 -13.03 15.13
C GLU A 104 8.52 -13.59 15.80
N THR A 105 8.36 -14.49 16.77
CA THR A 105 9.47 -15.10 17.50
C THR A 105 10.40 -15.94 16.61
N SER A 106 9.84 -16.59 15.59
CA SER A 106 10.62 -17.39 14.63
C SER A 106 11.36 -16.51 13.63
N ILE A 107 10.74 -15.42 13.18
CA ILE A 107 11.36 -14.48 12.23
C ILE A 107 12.46 -13.70 12.95
N LEU A 108 12.20 -13.20 14.17
CA LEU A 108 13.15 -12.41 14.93
C LEU A 108 14.42 -13.20 15.27
N SER A 109 14.32 -14.50 15.61
CA SER A 109 15.49 -15.33 15.90
C SER A 109 16.39 -15.57 14.69
N TYR A 110 15.86 -15.57 13.46
CA TYR A 110 16.67 -15.60 12.23
C TYR A 110 17.41 -14.27 11.97
N PHE A 111 16.84 -13.14 12.38
CA PHE A 111 17.44 -11.82 12.20
C PHE A 111 18.39 -11.41 13.33
N GLU A 112 18.36 -12.08 14.49
CA GLU A 112 19.25 -11.81 15.63
C GLU A 112 20.74 -11.96 15.30
N ALA A 113 21.10 -12.90 14.41
CA ALA A 113 22.49 -13.18 14.06
C ALA A 113 23.08 -12.20 13.03
N ASN A 114 22.25 -11.59 12.17
CA ASN A 114 22.73 -10.84 10.99
C ASN A 114 22.27 -9.38 10.93
N ALA A 115 21.17 -9.00 11.59
CA ALA A 115 20.60 -7.66 11.46
C ALA A 115 19.74 -7.25 12.67
N LYS A 116 20.37 -7.07 13.82
CA LYS A 116 19.71 -6.70 15.09
C LYS A 116 18.92 -5.38 15.01
N GLU A 117 19.33 -4.47 14.13
CA GLU A 117 18.62 -3.21 13.84
C GLU A 117 17.22 -3.44 13.26
N ILE A 118 17.03 -4.47 12.41
CA ILE A 118 15.73 -4.77 11.77
C ILE A 118 14.68 -5.18 12.80
N ILE A 119 15.10 -5.84 13.88
CA ILE A 119 14.23 -6.30 14.97
C ILE A 119 13.48 -5.12 15.60
N GLN A 120 14.16 -3.98 15.78
CA GLN A 120 13.53 -2.77 16.35
C GLN A 120 12.45 -2.20 15.43
N TYR A 121 12.59 -2.40 14.12
CA TYR A 121 11.66 -1.92 13.09
C TYR A 121 10.67 -3.00 12.60
N ALA A 122 10.63 -4.18 13.23
CA ALA A 122 9.67 -5.23 12.88
C ALA A 122 8.21 -4.75 12.96
N SER A 123 7.91 -3.90 13.95
CA SER A 123 6.60 -3.25 14.07
C SER A 123 6.30 -2.33 12.87
N VAL A 124 7.30 -1.62 12.35
CA VAL A 124 7.16 -0.77 11.15
C VAL A 124 6.82 -1.59 9.91
N VAL A 125 7.50 -2.74 9.73
CA VAL A 125 7.19 -3.67 8.64
C VAL A 125 5.73 -4.14 8.71
N LEU A 126 5.26 -4.49 9.90
CA LEU A 126 3.87 -4.91 10.13
C LEU A 126 2.89 -3.80 9.72
N TRP A 127 3.09 -2.57 10.20
CA TRP A 127 2.24 -1.43 9.87
C TRP A 127 2.25 -1.09 8.38
N LEU A 128 3.42 -1.11 7.74
CA LEU A 128 3.52 -0.91 6.29
C LEU A 128 2.78 -2.02 5.53
N THR A 129 2.90 -3.27 5.96
CA THR A 129 2.21 -4.41 5.34
C THR A 129 0.70 -4.25 5.41
N LEU A 130 0.17 -3.80 6.56
CA LEU A 130 -1.25 -3.46 6.72
C LEU A 130 -1.69 -2.41 5.71
N ILE A 131 -0.95 -1.30 5.63
CA ILE A 131 -1.29 -0.18 4.74
C ILE A 131 -1.26 -0.64 3.28
N LEU A 132 -0.24 -1.42 2.88
CA LEU A 132 -0.12 -1.97 1.54
C LEU A 132 -1.24 -2.96 1.22
N LEU A 133 -1.63 -3.81 2.17
CA LEU A 133 -2.78 -4.72 2.04
C LEU A 133 -4.04 -3.92 1.71
N ILE A 134 -4.41 -2.95 2.54
CA ILE A 134 -5.63 -2.16 2.33
C ILE A 134 -5.53 -1.39 1.00
N THR A 135 -4.39 -0.76 0.72
CA THR A 135 -4.16 -0.03 -0.53
C THR A 135 -4.35 -0.94 -1.74
N SER A 136 -3.83 -2.18 -1.71
CA SER A 136 -3.96 -3.13 -2.80
C SER A 136 -5.42 -3.59 -3.05
N LEU A 137 -6.23 -3.70 -2.00
CA LEU A 137 -7.66 -4.03 -2.13
C LEU A 137 -8.45 -2.86 -2.72
N LEU A 138 -8.18 -1.63 -2.27
CA LEU A 138 -8.77 -0.42 -2.84
C LEU A 138 -8.35 -0.22 -4.29
N GLU A 139 -7.11 -0.52 -4.64
CA GLU A 139 -6.66 -0.54 -6.02
C GLU A 139 -7.42 -1.56 -6.86
N ALA A 140 -7.56 -2.80 -6.37
CA ALA A 140 -8.32 -3.84 -7.07
C ALA A 140 -9.77 -3.41 -7.32
N TYR A 141 -10.39 -2.75 -6.34
CA TYR A 141 -11.70 -2.13 -6.49
C TYR A 141 -11.69 -0.98 -7.52
N SER A 142 -10.71 -0.08 -7.47
CA SER A 142 -10.60 1.00 -8.48
C SER A 142 -10.35 0.46 -9.90
N ARG A 143 -9.67 -0.68 -10.03
CA ARG A 143 -9.51 -1.40 -11.31
C ARG A 143 -10.84 -1.94 -11.82
N SER A 144 -11.69 -2.51 -10.96
CA SER A 144 -13.01 -3.01 -11.38
C SER A 144 -13.93 -1.87 -11.87
N LEU A 145 -13.71 -0.65 -11.39
CA LEU A 145 -14.40 0.56 -11.84
C LEU A 145 -13.79 1.21 -13.09
N LEU A 146 -12.73 0.63 -13.67
CA LEU A 146 -11.93 1.24 -14.72
C LEU A 146 -11.50 2.66 -14.33
N LYS A 147 -10.89 2.84 -13.15
CA LYS A 147 -10.30 4.11 -12.70
C LYS A 147 -8.91 3.87 -12.11
N MET A 148 -7.98 3.45 -12.95
CA MET A 148 -6.63 3.06 -12.52
C MET A 148 -5.63 4.22 -12.45
N ILE A 149 -5.94 5.37 -13.06
CA ILE A 149 -5.01 6.51 -13.17
C ILE A 149 -4.62 7.05 -11.79
N PHE A 150 -5.61 7.35 -10.93
CA PHE A 150 -5.35 7.95 -9.62
C PHE A 150 -4.65 7.01 -8.63
N PRO A 151 -5.07 5.73 -8.46
CA PRO A 151 -4.34 4.79 -7.60
C PRO A 151 -2.89 4.56 -8.06
N ASN A 152 -2.63 4.42 -9.37
CA ASN A 152 -1.26 4.28 -9.87
C ASN A 152 -0.43 5.54 -9.63
N LEU A 153 -1.02 6.73 -9.78
CA LEU A 153 -0.32 8.00 -9.50
C LEU A 153 0.11 8.08 -8.03
N LEU A 154 -0.76 7.69 -7.11
CA LEU A 154 -0.41 7.66 -5.69
C LEU A 154 0.74 6.69 -5.41
N ARG A 155 0.61 5.43 -5.86
CA ARG A 155 1.60 4.38 -5.59
C ARG A 155 2.96 4.64 -6.22
N GLU A 156 2.99 5.14 -7.46
CA GLU A 156 4.23 5.23 -8.22
C GLU A 156 4.90 6.59 -8.14
N VAL A 157 4.14 7.67 -8.00
CA VAL A 157 4.68 9.04 -8.00
C VAL A 157 4.61 9.64 -6.61
N VAL A 158 3.42 9.71 -6.00
CA VAL A 158 3.22 10.47 -4.75
C VAL A 158 3.97 9.85 -3.58
N VAL A 159 3.92 8.52 -3.40
CA VAL A 159 4.71 7.85 -2.36
C VAL A 159 6.19 8.17 -2.50
N ARG A 160 6.73 8.13 -3.72
CA ARG A 160 8.17 8.38 -3.97
C ARG A 160 8.54 9.84 -3.72
N LEU A 161 7.67 10.78 -4.08
CA LEU A 161 7.85 12.19 -3.77
C LEU A 161 7.81 12.44 -2.26
N LEU A 162 6.87 11.83 -1.53
CA LEU A 162 6.81 11.93 -0.07
C LEU A 162 8.06 11.37 0.59
N LEU A 163 8.55 10.20 0.16
CA LEU A 163 9.81 9.65 0.65
C LEU A 163 11.00 10.58 0.34
N ALA A 164 11.03 11.21 -0.84
CA ALA A 164 12.07 12.18 -1.17
C ALA A 164 12.04 13.40 -0.24
N ILE A 165 10.85 13.94 0.04
CA ILE A 165 10.66 15.05 0.97
C ILE A 165 11.11 14.66 2.38
N LEU A 166 10.79 13.45 2.84
CA LEU A 166 11.22 12.94 4.15
C LEU A 166 12.74 12.83 4.25
N VAL A 167 13.43 12.38 3.19
CA VAL A 167 14.90 12.31 3.18
C VAL A 167 15.52 13.70 3.19
N ILE A 168 14.95 14.67 2.47
CA ILE A 168 15.42 16.06 2.52
C ILE A 168 15.22 16.64 3.93
N GLY A 169 14.10 16.34 4.59
CA GLY A 169 13.83 16.75 5.97
C GLY A 169 14.80 16.12 6.98
N TYR A 170 15.19 14.86 6.77
CA TYR A 170 16.25 14.20 7.54
C TYR A 170 17.60 14.89 7.34
N PHE A 171 17.99 15.20 6.10
CA PHE A 171 19.25 15.88 5.79
C PHE A 171 19.37 17.26 6.43
N GLN A 172 18.26 18.01 6.52
CA GLN A 172 18.22 19.31 7.17
C GLN A 172 18.33 19.21 8.71
N GLY A 173 18.38 18.00 9.28
CA GLY A 173 18.54 17.75 10.70
C GLY A 173 17.26 17.93 11.52
N TYR A 174 16.10 18.10 10.88
CA TYR A 174 14.82 18.25 11.58
C TYR A 174 14.33 16.94 12.21
N ILE A 175 14.82 15.79 11.72
CA ILE A 175 14.27 14.45 12.03
C ILE A 175 15.43 13.47 12.24
N THR A 176 15.35 12.59 13.24
CA THR A 176 16.31 11.49 13.44
C THR A 176 16.02 10.28 12.53
N TYR A 177 16.97 9.36 12.38
CA TYR A 177 16.79 8.21 11.48
C TYR A 177 15.58 7.33 11.83
N THR A 178 15.38 7.06 13.13
CA THR A 178 14.20 6.33 13.63
C THR A 178 12.90 7.05 13.30
N GLN A 179 12.87 8.38 13.49
CA GLN A 179 11.70 9.18 13.16
C GLN A 179 11.46 9.23 11.65
N PHE A 180 12.51 9.23 10.83
CA PHE A 180 12.40 9.12 9.37
C PHE A 180 11.74 7.80 8.96
N ILE A 181 12.18 6.66 9.53
CA ILE A 181 11.55 5.36 9.27
C ILE A 181 10.08 5.36 9.68
N VAL A 182 9.75 5.84 10.88
CA VAL A 182 8.34 5.91 11.33
C VAL A 182 7.53 6.85 10.43
N SER A 183 8.12 7.95 9.95
CA SER A 183 7.48 8.88 9.00
C SER A 183 7.13 8.23 7.67
N THR A 184 7.82 7.17 7.26
CA THR A 184 7.45 6.42 6.05
C THR A 184 6.06 5.80 6.20
N ILE A 185 5.69 5.30 7.38
CA ILE A 185 4.32 4.79 7.65
C ILE A 185 3.31 5.88 7.36
N PHE A 186 3.55 7.09 7.84
CA PHE A 186 2.67 8.23 7.62
C PHE A 186 2.57 8.63 6.14
N ALA A 187 3.67 8.54 5.37
CA ALA A 187 3.64 8.78 3.92
C ALA A 187 2.75 7.77 3.19
N TYR A 188 2.90 6.47 3.48
CA TYR A 188 2.04 5.43 2.89
C TYR A 188 0.59 5.55 3.36
N LEU A 189 0.37 5.86 4.64
CA LEU A 189 -0.96 6.08 5.22
C LEU A 189 -1.64 7.30 4.58
N PHE A 190 -0.90 8.37 4.33
CA PHE A 190 -1.42 9.55 3.63
C PHE A 190 -1.88 9.21 2.22
N CYS A 191 -1.12 8.40 1.46
CA CYS A 191 -1.56 7.90 0.16
C CYS A 191 -2.81 7.03 0.26
N LEU A 192 -2.91 6.16 1.26
CA LEU A 192 -4.11 5.36 1.51
C LEU A 192 -5.33 6.26 1.80
N VAL A 193 -5.18 7.27 2.65
CA VAL A 193 -6.25 8.21 2.98
C VAL A 193 -6.69 9.00 1.76
N LEU A 194 -5.76 9.45 0.91
CA LEU A 194 -6.09 10.10 -0.35
C LEU A 194 -6.86 9.17 -1.29
N LEU A 195 -6.48 7.90 -1.36
CA LEU A 195 -7.19 6.89 -2.16
C LEU A 195 -8.61 6.66 -1.64
N LEU A 196 -8.79 6.53 -0.32
CA LEU A 196 -10.10 6.44 0.32
C LEU A 196 -10.96 7.69 0.06
N ALA A 197 -10.39 8.88 0.25
CA ALA A 197 -11.09 10.15 0.01
C ALA A 197 -11.54 10.27 -1.45
N TYR A 198 -10.69 9.89 -2.40
CA TYR A 198 -11.03 9.85 -3.82
C TYR A 198 -12.19 8.91 -4.13
N LEU A 199 -12.17 7.69 -3.60
CA LEU A 199 -13.25 6.72 -3.78
C LEU A 199 -14.56 7.16 -3.11
N SER A 200 -14.48 7.83 -1.96
CA SER A 200 -15.64 8.42 -1.27
C SER A 200 -16.24 9.59 -2.05
N PHE A 201 -15.40 10.49 -2.58
CA PHE A 201 -15.84 11.64 -3.38
C PHE A 201 -16.54 11.22 -4.67
N LEU A 202 -16.17 10.05 -5.21
CA LEU A 202 -16.82 9.43 -6.36
C LEU A 202 -18.25 8.95 -6.09
N LYS A 203 -18.81 9.13 -4.87
CA LYS A 203 -20.13 8.63 -4.41
C LYS A 203 -20.33 7.13 -4.64
N LYS A 204 -19.22 6.38 -4.76
CA LYS A 204 -19.26 4.93 -4.94
C LYS A 204 -19.12 4.20 -3.62
N ILE A 205 -18.56 4.80 -2.58
CA ILE A 205 -18.60 4.27 -1.23
C ILE A 205 -19.95 4.65 -0.59
N SER A 206 -20.98 3.84 -0.79
CA SER A 206 -22.16 3.84 0.07
C SER A 206 -22.12 2.60 0.95
N PHE A 207 -21.83 2.78 2.24
CA PHE A 207 -22.00 1.73 3.24
C PHE A 207 -23.51 1.54 3.48
N THR A 208 -24.14 0.62 2.75
CA THR A 208 -25.45 0.09 3.15
C THR A 208 -25.26 -1.34 3.60
N LEU A 209 -25.20 -1.55 4.91
CA LEU A 209 -25.31 -2.86 5.56
C LEU A 209 -26.76 -3.37 5.41
N ASN A 210 -27.15 -3.76 4.19
CA ASN A 210 -28.39 -4.52 3.99
C ASN A 210 -28.04 -6.00 4.05
N LEU A 211 -27.99 -6.52 5.27
CA LEU A 211 -27.88 -7.95 5.58
C LEU A 211 -29.27 -8.61 5.54
N SER A 212 -30.07 -8.34 4.50
CA SER A 212 -31.43 -8.87 4.35
C SER A 212 -31.64 -9.52 2.99
N SER A 213 -31.00 -10.66 2.76
CA SER A 213 -31.48 -11.78 1.94
C SER A 213 -30.32 -12.73 1.66
N LEU A 214 -29.97 -13.47 2.71
CA LEU A 214 -29.45 -14.83 2.57
C LEU A 214 -30.65 -15.77 2.71
#